data_AF-A0A958Y985-F1
#
_entry.id   AF-A0A958Y985-F1
#
_cell.length_a   1.000
_cell.length_b   1.000
_cell.length_c   1.000
_cell.angle_alpha   90.00
_cell.angle_beta   90.00
_cell.angle_gamma   90.00
#
_symmetry.space_group_name_H-M   'P 1'
#
loop_
_entity.id
_entity.type
_entity.pdbx_description
1 polymer ?
#
loop_
_entity_poly.entity_id
_entity_poly.type
_entity_poly.pdbx_seq_one_letter_code
_entity_poly.pdbx_strand_id
1 'polypeptide(L)' 'MKDPHIDINFWNKILRDKTPDEIIKWALTLTDNRIVTTSFGVYSSVLLSTITRHDKDIKVIWCDTLYNS' A
#
# COMPACT_ATOMS: atom_id res chain seq x y z
N MET A 1 -1.30 -14.76 -5.28
CA MET A 1 -1.29 -15.12 -6.72
C MET A 1 -0.22 -14.25 -7.35
N LYS A 2 0.91 -14.83 -7.78
CA LYS A 2 2.02 -14.06 -8.37
C LYS A 2 1.81 -14.02 -9.89
N ASP A 3 0.92 -13.13 -10.32
CA ASP A 3 0.56 -12.99 -11.73
C ASP A 3 1.50 -11.97 -12.42
N PRO A 4 2.25 -12.37 -13.46
CA PRO A 4 3.10 -11.44 -14.21
C PRO A 4 2.31 -10.40 -15.03
N HIS A 5 1.00 -10.56 -15.23
CA HIS A 5 0.18 -9.64 -16.03
C HIS A 5 -1.13 -9.26 -15.31
N ILE A 6 -1.07 -8.18 -14.54
CA ILE A 6 -2.24 -7.58 -13.89
C ILE A 6 -3.06 -6.77 -14.92
N ASP A 7 -4.32 -7.15 -15.13
CA ASP A 7 -5.28 -6.29 -15.83
C ASP A 7 -5.75 -5.14 -14.92
N ILE A 8 -5.14 -3.97 -15.12
CA ILE A 8 -5.42 -2.76 -14.35
C ILE A 8 -6.88 -2.33 -14.48
N ASN A 9 -7.50 -2.46 -15.65
CA ASN A 9 -8.87 -1.99 -15.87
C ASN A 9 -9.89 -2.87 -15.15
N PHE A 10 -9.66 -4.17 -15.14
CA PHE A 10 -10.48 -5.12 -14.39
C PHE A 10 -10.37 -4.87 -12.88
N TRP A 11 -9.15 -4.79 -12.34
CA TRP A 11 -8.95 -4.61 -10.90
C TRP A 11 -9.41 -3.25 -10.38
N ASN A 12 -9.26 -2.17 -11.16
CA ASN A 12 -9.78 -0.86 -10.79
C ASN A 12 -11.32 -0.85 -10.64
N LYS A 13 -12.04 -1.68 -11.40
CA LYS A 13 -13.50 -1.82 -11.24
C LYS A 13 -13.83 -2.59 -9.96
N ILE A 14 -13.13 -3.68 -9.69
CA ILE A 14 -13.38 -4.52 -8.50
C ILE A 14 -13.03 -3.80 -7.21
N LEU A 15 -11.88 -3.13 -7.15
CA LEU A 15 -11.34 -2.53 -5.93
C LEU A 15 -12.01 -1.20 -5.57
N ARG A 16 -12.76 -0.59 -6.49
CA ARG A 16 -13.47 0.68 -6.26
C ARG A 16 -14.45 0.60 -5.10
N ASP A 17 -15.15 -0.52 -4.97
CA ASP A 17 -16.19 -0.74 -3.96
C ASP A 17 -15.66 -1.52 -2.75
N LYS A 18 -14.33 -1.63 -2.61
CA LYS A 18 -13.67 -2.38 -1.54
C LYS A 18 -13.20 -1.47 -0.42
N THR A 19 -13.20 -2.03 0.78
CA THR A 19 -12.63 -1.35 1.95
C THR A 19 -11.11 -1.25 1.84
N PRO A 20 -10.47 -0.28 2.52
CA PRO A 20 -9.01 -0.19 2.57
C PRO A 20 -8.34 -1.50 3.02
N ASP A 21 -8.91 -2.19 4.01
CA ASP A 21 -8.40 -3.48 4.49
C ASP A 21 -8.43 -4.58 3.42
N GLU A 22 -9.50 -4.65 2.62
CA GLU A 22 -9.59 -5.60 1.51
C GLU A 22 -8.59 -5.28 0.40
N ILE A 23 -8.41 -4.00 0.07
CA ILE A 23 -7.44 -3.55 -0.94
C ILE A 23 -6.01 -3.89 -0.50
N ILE A 24 -5.67 -3.62 0.77
CA ILE A 24 -4.36 -3.94 1.33
C ILE A 24 -4.13 -5.46 1.27
N LYS A 25 -5.08 -6.27 1.76
CA LYS A 25 -4.96 -7.73 1.70
C LYS A 25 -4.75 -8.23 0.28
N TRP A 26 -5.51 -7.72 -0.69
CA TRP A 26 -5.33 -8.04 -2.10
C TRP A 26 -3.91 -7.69 -2.59
N ALA A 27 -3.45 -6.47 -2.34
CA ALA A 27 -2.14 -6.00 -2.78
C ALA A 27 -0.99 -6.83 -2.21
N LEU A 28 -1.09 -7.23 -0.93
CA LEU A 28 -0.09 -8.08 -0.28
C LEU A 28 0.01 -9.49 -0.88
N THR A 29 -0.99 -9.95 -1.64
CA THR A 29 -0.95 -11.26 -2.32
C THR A 29 -0.22 -11.26 -3.66
N LEU A 30 0.10 -10.08 -4.20
CA LEU A 30 0.67 -9.91 -5.54
C LEU A 30 2.17 -10.21 -5.56
N THR A 31 2.88 -9.84 -4.49
CA THR A 31 4.33 -9.99 -4.39
C THR A 31 4.80 -10.08 -2.94
N ASP A 32 5.93 -10.77 -2.75
CA ASP A 32 6.62 -10.80 -1.46
C ASP A 32 7.56 -9.59 -1.29
N ASN A 33 7.96 -8.93 -2.38
CA ASN A 33 8.80 -7.72 -2.34
C ASN A 33 7.95 -6.45 -2.32
N ARG A 34 7.30 -6.25 -1.18
CA ARG A 34 6.35 -5.17 -0.90
C ARG A 34 7.04 -3.98 -0.23
N ILE A 35 6.64 -2.78 -0.62
CA ILE A 35 7.11 -1.51 -0.04
C ILE A 35 5.93 -0.58 0.19
N VAL A 36 6.05 0.31 1.17
CA VAL A 36 5.15 1.44 1.39
C VAL A 36 5.96 2.72 1.29
N THR A 37 5.53 3.64 0.44
CA THR A 37 6.12 4.98 0.38
C THR A 37 5.23 5.96 1.13
N THR A 38 5.82 6.94 1.78
CA THR A 38 5.10 7.98 2.52
C THR A 38 5.86 9.28 2.46
N SER A 39 5.13 10.40 2.45
CA SER A 39 5.69 11.75 2.66
C SER A 39 5.54 12.24 4.10
N PHE A 40 4.97 11.42 5.00
CA PHE A 40 4.55 11.81 6.35
C PHE A 40 3.56 12.98 6.41
N GLY A 41 2.66 13.08 5.41
CA GLY A 41 1.55 14.04 5.43
C GLY A 41 0.41 13.67 6.39
N VAL A 42 -0.66 14.47 6.39
CA VAL A 42 -1.78 14.40 7.34
C VAL A 42 -2.41 13.00 7.46
N TYR A 43 -2.48 12.24 6.36
CA TYR A 43 -3.09 10.90 6.33
C TYR A 43 -2.08 9.74 6.46
N SER A 44 -0.78 10.04 6.45
CA SER A 44 0.27 9.02 6.45
C SER A 44 0.24 8.18 7.71
N SER A 45 -0.09 8.75 8.87
CA SER A 45 -0.19 8.02 10.13
C SER A 45 -1.28 6.93 10.08
N VAL A 46 -2.45 7.25 9.52
CA VAL A 46 -3.57 6.31 9.36
C VAL A 46 -3.20 5.21 8.37
N LEU A 47 -2.62 5.59 7.22
CA LEU A 47 -2.16 4.64 6.21
C LEU A 47 -1.12 3.66 6.76
N LEU A 48 -0.07 4.17 7.41
CA LEU A 48 0.99 3.37 8.00
C LEU A 48 0.46 2.46 9.11
N SER A 49 -0.37 2.99 10.02
CA SER A 49 -1.01 2.20 11.08
C SER A 49 -1.87 1.07 10.51
N THR A 50 -2.61 1.35 9.43
CA THR A 50 -3.46 0.32 8.80
C THR A 50 -2.60 -0.77 8.15
N ILE A 51 -1.59 -0.41 7.36
CA ILE A 51 -0.77 -1.39 6.65
C ILE A 51 0.08 -2.21 7.63
N THR A 52 0.68 -1.59 8.65
CA THR A 52 1.50 -2.29 9.65
C THR A 52 0.71 -3.32 10.47
N ARG A 53 -0.62 -3.19 10.56
CA ARG A 53 -1.50 -4.22 11.17
C ARG A 53 -1.65 -5.47 10.29
N HIS A 54 -1.57 -5.34 8.96
CA HIS A 54 -1.60 -6.47 8.03
C HIS A 54 -0.21 -7.06 7.80
N ASP A 55 0.83 -6.22 7.85
CA ASP A 55 2.21 -6.62 7.68
C ASP A 55 3.16 -5.75 8.52
N LYS A 56 3.65 -6.34 9.61
CA LYS A 56 4.51 -5.66 10.59
C LYS A 56 5.93 -5.41 10.07
N ASP A 57 6.38 -6.18 9.07
CA ASP A 57 7.75 -6.15 8.56
C ASP A 57 7.84 -5.42 7.21
N ILE A 58 6.76 -4.73 6.81
CA ILE A 58 6.73 -4.03 5.53
C ILE A 58 7.78 -2.92 5.47
N LYS A 59 8.50 -2.86 4.35
CA LYS A 59 9.56 -1.85 4.14
C LYS A 59 8.92 -0.49 3.89
N VAL A 60 9.12 0.44 4.83
CA VAL A 60 8.69 1.84 4.69
C VAL A 60 9.83 2.67 4.09
N ILE A 61 9.53 3.41 3.02
CA ILE A 61 10.47 4.31 2.34
C ILE A 61 9.92 5.73 2.41
N TRP A 62 10.76 6.66 2.88
CA TRP A 62 10.50 8.09 2.83
C TRP A 62 11.73 8.79 2.26
N CYS A 63 11.49 9.72 1.32
CA CYS A 63 12.53 10.58 0.78
C CYS A 63 12.48 11.91 1.53
N ASP A 64 13.51 12.17 2.33
CA ASP A 64 13.69 13.46 2.98
C ASP A 64 14.16 14.50 1.96
N THR A 65 13.34 15.52 1.72
CA THR A 65 13.63 16.59 0.76
C THR A 65 14.43 17.74 1.36
N LEU A 66 14.75 17.70 2.66
CA LEU A 66 15.38 18.78 3.44
C LEU A 66 14.49 20.03 3.66
N TYR A 67 13.19 19.95 3.31
CA TYR A 67 12.21 21.03 3.49
C TYR A 67 10.98 20.59 4.30
N ASN A 68 11.10 19.52 5.06
CA ASN A 68 10.02 19.03 5.92
C ASN A 68 10.04 19.79 7.25
N SER A 69 9.45 20.98 7.25
CA SER A 69 9.36 21.91 8.39
C SER A 69 7.92 22.03 8.90
#